data_AF-A0A5C1AP29-F1
#
_entry.id   AF-A0A5C1AP29-F1
#
_cell.length_a   1.000
_cell.length_b   1.000
_cell.length_c   1.000
_cell.angle_alpha   90.00
_cell.angle_beta   90.00
_cell.angle_gamma   90.00
#
_symmetry.space_group_name_H-M   'P 1'
#
loop_
_entity.id
_entity.type
_entity.pdbx_description
1 polymer ?
#
loop_
_entity_poly.entity_id
_entity_poly.type
_entity_poly.pdbx_seq_one_letter_code
_entity_poly.pdbx_strand_id
1 'polypeptide(L)'
;MAKAMKIRALMSPPTPLTKFDPGAYWSGLEFEETDAANTEAERDGLAQFVHFLAFLALQAGSTRWASVVPARSSAMRALESHFGHLAGWPRVTRSGLSYP
;
A
#
# COMPACT_ATOMS: atom_id res chain seq x y z
N MET A 1 10.96 -16.55 20.31
CA MET A 1 9.91 -16.69 19.28
C MET A 1 9.61 -15.29 18.76
N ALA A 2 9.50 -15.10 17.45
CA ALA A 2 9.08 -13.82 16.90
C ALA A 2 7.59 -13.62 17.18
N LYS A 3 7.23 -12.51 17.83
CA LYS A 3 5.82 -12.15 18.06
C LYS A 3 5.19 -11.68 16.76
N ALA A 4 3.92 -11.99 16.56
CA ALA A 4 3.18 -11.45 15.43
C ALA A 4 2.81 -9.98 15.70
N MET A 5 2.62 -9.22 14.62
CA MET A 5 2.14 -7.85 14.68
C MET A 5 0.76 -7.77 14.04
N LYS A 6 -0.17 -7.09 14.70
CA LYS A 6 -1.51 -6.78 14.18
C LYS A 6 -1.71 -5.29 14.07
N ILE A 7 -2.47 -4.87 13.08
CA ILE A 7 -2.89 -3.48 12.92
C ILE A 7 -3.89 -3.17 14.03
N ARG A 8 -3.59 -2.17 14.85
CA ARG A 8 -4.43 -1.78 15.99
C ARG A 8 -5.78 -1.22 15.54
N ALA A 9 -5.77 -0.38 14.52
CA ALA A 9 -6.98 0.19 13.93
C ALA A 9 -6.77 0.49 12.44
N LEU A 10 -7.72 0.05 11.61
CA LEU A 10 -7.82 0.50 10.22
C LEU A 10 -8.61 1.80 10.18
N MET A 11 -7.95 2.89 9.80
CA MET A 11 -8.61 4.19 9.67
C MET A 11 -9.14 4.40 8.25
N SER A 12 -10.23 5.13 8.08
CA SER A 12 -10.66 5.54 6.74
C SER A 12 -9.55 6.33 6.02
N PRO A 13 -9.30 6.10 4.72
CA PRO A 13 -8.31 6.84 3.98
C PRO A 13 -8.69 8.34 3.92
N PRO A 14 -7.70 9.25 3.96
CA PRO A 14 -7.97 10.68 3.91
C PRO A 14 -8.61 11.09 2.57
N THR A 15 -9.59 11.98 2.63
CA THR A 15 -10.22 12.60 1.47
C THR A 15 -9.62 14.01 1.21
N PRO A 16 -9.51 14.46 -0.05
CA PRO A 16 -9.86 13.76 -1.28
C PRO A 16 -8.82 12.69 -1.68
N LEU A 17 -9.30 11.59 -2.27
CA LEU A 17 -8.47 10.45 -2.69
C LEU A 17 -7.45 10.80 -3.79
N THR A 18 -7.61 11.93 -4.47
CA THR A 18 -6.62 12.47 -5.44
C THR A 18 -5.25 12.75 -4.82
N LYS A 19 -5.18 12.91 -3.49
CA LYS A 19 -3.93 13.12 -2.74
C LYS A 19 -3.51 11.89 -1.93
N PHE A 20 -4.26 10.80 -2.02
CA PHE A 20 -4.05 9.62 -1.20
C PHE A 20 -2.84 8.82 -1.67
N ASP A 21 -1.97 8.47 -0.73
CA ASP A 21 -0.76 7.69 -0.93
C ASP A 21 -0.83 6.48 0.00
N PRO A 22 -1.16 5.30 -0.53
CA PRO A 22 -1.29 4.12 0.32
C PRO A 22 0.00 3.71 0.97
N GLY A 23 1.15 3.87 0.30
CA GLY A 23 2.43 3.61 0.93
C GLY A 23 2.61 4.45 2.21
N ALA A 24 2.34 5.75 2.14
CA ALA A 24 2.40 6.63 3.30
C ALA A 24 1.32 6.31 4.34
N TYR A 25 0.09 5.96 3.92
CA TYR A 25 -0.99 5.57 4.82
C TYR A 25 -0.66 4.30 5.60
N TRP A 26 -0.14 3.27 4.93
CA TRP A 26 0.28 2.02 5.56
C TRP A 26 1.43 2.22 6.54
N SER A 27 2.37 3.11 6.19
CA SER A 27 3.49 3.48 7.06
C SER A 27 3.04 4.21 8.34
N GLY A 28 1.85 4.83 8.32
CA GLY A 28 1.28 5.56 9.44
C GLY A 28 0.36 4.75 10.34
N LEU A 29 0.14 3.45 10.06
CA LEU A 29 -0.71 2.62 10.90
C LEU A 29 0.00 2.23 12.20
N GLU A 30 -0.78 2.18 13.27
CA GLU A 30 -0.30 1.65 14.55
C GLU A 30 -0.38 0.12 14.56
N PHE A 31 0.67 -0.51 15.04
CA PHE A 31 0.76 -1.96 15.20
C PHE A 31 0.87 -2.32 16.68
N GLU A 32 0.25 -3.42 17.06
CA GLU A 32 0.41 -4.04 18.38
C GLU A 32 1.06 -5.42 18.25
N GLU A 33 1.92 -5.76 19.21
CA GLU A 33 2.49 -7.10 19.31
C GLU A 33 1.48 -8.06 19.91
N THR A 34 1.41 -9.27 19.35
CA THR A 34 0.56 -10.34 19.84
C THR A 34 1.28 -11.68 19.77
N ASP A 35 0.95 -12.57 20.71
CA ASP A 35 1.44 -13.93 20.74
C ASP A 35 0.65 -14.85 19.78
N ALA A 36 -0.50 -14.41 19.28
CA ALA A 36 -1.31 -15.14 18.32
C ALA A 36 -0.78 -14.96 16.89
N ALA A 37 -0.49 -16.06 16.19
CA ALA A 37 -0.08 -16.01 14.80
C ALA A 37 -1.16 -15.38 13.90
N ASN A 38 -0.72 -14.66 12.86
CA ASN A 38 -1.62 -14.15 11.83
C ASN A 38 -2.22 -15.31 11.04
N THR A 39 -3.55 -15.39 11.00
CA THR A 39 -4.30 -16.38 10.25
C THR A 39 -4.18 -16.14 8.74
N GLU A 40 -4.53 -17.14 7.95
CA GLU A 40 -4.64 -16.98 6.48
C GLU A 40 -5.70 -15.95 6.10
N ALA A 41 -6.88 -16.02 6.72
CA ALA A 41 -7.96 -15.06 6.49
C ALA A 41 -7.54 -13.60 6.79
N GLU A 42 -6.74 -13.35 7.84
CA GLU A 42 -6.22 -12.02 8.14
C GLU A 42 -5.22 -11.53 7.09
N ARG A 43 -4.35 -12.42 6.59
CA ARG A 43 -3.39 -12.10 5.52
C ARG A 43 -4.10 -11.80 4.21
N ASP A 44 -5.09 -12.60 3.84
CA ASP A 44 -5.90 -12.40 2.64
C ASP A 44 -6.74 -11.13 2.72
N GLY A 45 -7.39 -10.89 3.88
CA GLY A 45 -8.16 -9.68 4.12
C GLY A 45 -7.32 -8.41 4.00
N LEU A 46 -6.10 -8.44 4.55
CA LEU A 46 -5.15 -7.33 4.39
C LEU A 46 -4.75 -7.14 2.93
N ALA A 47 -4.42 -8.21 2.20
CA ALA A 47 -4.06 -8.13 0.79
C ALA A 47 -5.20 -7.55 -0.07
N GLN A 48 -6.44 -7.98 0.17
CA GLN A 48 -7.63 -7.45 -0.52
C GLN A 48 -7.85 -5.97 -0.20
N PHE A 49 -7.72 -5.58 1.07
CA PHE A 49 -7.89 -4.19 1.47
C PHE A 49 -6.81 -3.27 0.86
N VAL A 50 -5.54 -3.72 0.80
CA VAL A 50 -4.46 -3.03 0.07
C VAL A 50 -4.81 -2.85 -1.41
N HIS A 51 -5.27 -3.90 -2.08
CA HIS A 51 -5.67 -3.84 -3.49
C HIS A 51 -6.83 -2.88 -3.72
N PHE A 52 -7.84 -2.90 -2.84
CA PHE A 52 -8.99 -2.01 -2.94
C PHE A 52 -8.59 -0.53 -2.79
N LEU A 53 -7.76 -0.21 -1.80
CA LEU A 53 -7.24 1.14 -1.61
C LEU A 53 -6.38 1.61 -2.80
N ALA A 54 -5.60 0.69 -3.39
CA ALA A 54 -4.83 0.95 -4.62
C ALA A 54 -5.72 1.34 -5.78
N PHE A 55 -6.76 0.53 -6.01
CA PHE A 55 -7.73 0.76 -7.04
C PHE A 55 -8.42 2.12 -6.88
N LEU A 56 -8.90 2.43 -5.67
CA LEU A 56 -9.54 3.71 -5.39
C LEU A 56 -8.61 4.91 -5.61
N ALA A 57 -7.34 4.82 -5.19
CA ALA A 57 -6.35 5.88 -5.40
C ALA A 57 -6.10 6.12 -6.91
N LEU A 58 -5.94 5.04 -7.68
CA LEU A 58 -5.69 5.10 -9.13
C LEU A 58 -6.92 5.61 -9.89
N GLN A 59 -8.12 5.16 -9.52
CA GLN A 59 -9.38 5.65 -10.10
C GLN A 59 -9.58 7.15 -9.80
N ALA A 60 -9.22 7.59 -8.61
CA ALA A 60 -9.23 9.01 -8.24
C ALA A 60 -8.11 9.82 -8.90
N GLY A 61 -7.20 9.19 -9.65
CA GLY A 61 -6.10 9.86 -10.34
C GLY A 61 -4.97 10.32 -9.42
N SER A 62 -4.79 9.69 -8.26
CA SER A 62 -3.66 9.98 -7.38
C SER A 62 -2.34 9.63 -8.05
N THR A 63 -1.41 10.58 -8.06
CA THR A 63 -0.05 10.36 -8.57
C THR A 63 0.89 9.84 -7.49
N ARG A 64 0.49 9.90 -6.21
CA ARG A 64 1.34 9.61 -5.04
C ARG A 64 1.34 8.16 -4.59
N TRP A 65 0.50 7.31 -5.18
CA TRP A 65 0.20 5.96 -4.71
C TRP A 65 1.41 5.06 -4.33
N ALA A 66 2.54 5.18 -5.02
CA ALA A 66 3.74 4.36 -4.81
C ALA A 66 4.97 5.19 -4.41
N SER A 67 4.80 6.35 -3.77
CA SER A 67 5.89 7.31 -3.53
C SER A 67 7.03 6.75 -2.65
N VAL A 68 6.70 5.83 -1.74
CA VAL A 68 7.64 5.19 -0.82
C VAL A 68 8.34 3.97 -1.41
N VAL A 69 7.91 3.50 -2.60
CA VAL A 69 8.45 2.31 -3.24
C VAL A 69 9.53 2.73 -4.25
N PRO A 70 10.79 2.30 -4.08
CA PRO A 70 11.85 2.66 -5.02
C PRO A 70 11.55 2.14 -6.43
N ALA A 71 11.69 3.01 -7.44
CA ALA A 71 11.29 2.72 -8.82
C ALA A 71 11.95 1.47 -9.44
N ARG A 72 13.17 1.12 -9.01
CA ARG A 72 13.92 -0.04 -9.52
C ARG A 72 13.82 -1.29 -8.63
N SER A 73 13.02 -1.24 -7.57
CA SER A 73 12.86 -2.38 -6.65
C SER A 73 12.07 -3.53 -7.27
N SER A 74 12.26 -4.74 -6.74
CA SER A 74 11.38 -5.87 -7.03
C SER A 74 9.92 -5.57 -6.64
N ALA A 75 9.70 -4.81 -5.57
CA ALA A 75 8.38 -4.36 -5.15
C ALA A 75 7.69 -3.50 -6.22
N MET A 76 8.40 -2.54 -6.84
CA MET A 76 7.82 -1.73 -7.92
C MET A 76 7.45 -2.59 -9.14
N ARG A 77 8.28 -3.58 -9.51
CA ARG A 77 7.96 -4.52 -10.60
C ARG A 77 6.73 -5.37 -10.29
N ALA A 78 6.59 -5.82 -9.04
CA ALA A 78 5.38 -6.53 -8.62
C ALA A 78 4.15 -5.63 -8.72
N LEU A 79 4.22 -4.38 -8.25
CA LEU A 79 3.14 -3.41 -8.39
C LEU A 79 2.78 -3.16 -9.87
N GLU A 80 3.77 -3.02 -10.75
CA GLU A 80 3.54 -2.83 -12.19
C GLU A 80 2.85 -4.04 -12.82
N SER A 81 3.22 -5.27 -12.43
CA SER A 81 2.53 -6.47 -12.90
C SER A 81 1.06 -6.53 -12.49
N HIS A 82 0.72 -6.03 -11.30
CA HIS A 82 -0.65 -6.12 -10.76
C HIS A 82 -1.53 -4.94 -11.17
N PHE A 83 -0.96 -3.73 -11.25
CA PHE A 83 -1.71 -2.49 -11.45
C PHE A 83 -1.39 -1.77 -12.76
N GLY A 84 -0.41 -2.26 -13.54
CA GLY A 84 0.07 -1.61 -14.77
C GLY A 84 -1.01 -1.41 -15.84
N HIS A 85 -2.06 -2.22 -15.80
CA HIS A 85 -3.19 -2.15 -16.71
C HIS A 85 -4.25 -1.10 -16.31
N LEU A 86 -4.15 -0.50 -15.13
CA LEU A 86 -5.11 0.49 -14.65
C LEU A 86 -4.82 1.86 -15.27
N ALA A 87 -5.87 2.57 -15.69
CA ALA A 87 -5.74 3.86 -16.39
C ALA A 87 -5.00 4.95 -15.61
N GLY A 88 -4.99 4.87 -14.27
CA GLY A 88 -4.24 5.77 -13.40
C GLY A 88 -2.73 5.47 -13.36
N TRP A 89 -2.30 4.26 -13.69
CA TRP A 89 -0.91 3.81 -13.54
C TRP A 89 0.11 4.64 -14.32
N PRO A 90 -0.11 5.02 -15.59
CA PRO A 90 0.85 5.85 -16.33
C PRO A 90 1.11 7.23 -15.71
N ARG A 91 0.24 7.69 -14.81
CA ARG A 91 0.35 9.00 -14.14
C ARG A 91 1.06 8.94 -12.80
N VAL A 92 1.37 7.74 -12.29
CA VAL A 92 2.03 7.56 -10.99
C VAL A 92 3.45 8.13 -11.10
N THR A 93 3.77 9.08 -10.22
CA THR A 93 5.13 9.63 -10.14
C THR A 93 6.07 8.56 -9.61
N ARG A 94 6.96 8.08 -10.48
CA ARG A 94 8.04 7.14 -10.12
C ARG A 94 9.22 7.93 -9.57
N SER A 95 9.00 8.69 -8.50
CA SER A 95 10.07 9.36 -7.77
C SER A 95 10.94 8.28 -7.14
N GLY A 96 12.09 8.02 -7.75
CA GLY A 96 13.08 7.11 -7.20
C GLY A 96 13.62 7.71 -5.91
N LEU A 97 13.14 7.24 -4.76
CA LEU A 97 13.97 7.25 -3.56
C LEU A 97 15.26 6.52 -3.94
N SER A 98 16.33 7.29 -4.14
CA SER A 98 17.67 6.75 -4.29
C SER A 98 18.06 6.24 -2.93
N TYR A 99 17.87 4.94 -2.71
CA TYR A 99 18.55 4.29 -1.59
C TYR A 99 20.04 4.23 -1.94
N PRO A 100 20.94 4.65 -1.03
CA PRO A 100 22.38 4.46 -1.20
C PRO A 100 22.75 2.97 -1.31
#